data_AF-I4BSH8-F1
#
_entry.id   AF-I4BSH8-F1
#
_cell.length_a   1.000
_cell.length_b   1.000
_cell.length_c   1.000
_cell.angle_alpha   90.00
_cell.angle_beta   90.00
_cell.angle_gamma   90.00
#
_symmetry.space_group_name_H-M   'P 1'
#
loop_
_entity.id
_entity.type
_entity.pdbx_description
1 polymer ?
#
loop_
_entity_poly.entity_id
_entity_poly.type
_entity_poly.pdbx_seq_one_letter_code
_entity_poly.pdbx_strand_id
1 'polypeptide(L)'
;MAHLVANPVRIEVNGLCNYSADPEDWFDYRKSKQCKRICGNCPLRQACARTALALEATDGVWAGVDLPGEHATVEEHGVARRQLAVVVAAMDHQPESHRRRCLAIREAMHNAAFPGVGKRVAESASA
;
A
#
# COMPACT_ATOMS: atom_id res chain seq x y z
N MET A 1 -27.19 -15.96 11.73
CA MET A 1 -27.32 -14.64 11.08
C MET A 1 -25.93 -14.16 10.68
N ALA A 2 -25.55 -14.36 9.42
CA ALA A 2 -24.32 -13.80 8.86
C ALA A 2 -24.64 -12.38 8.36
N HIS A 3 -24.05 -11.37 8.99
CA HIS A 3 -24.20 -10.00 8.51
C HIS A 3 -23.18 -9.76 7.39
N LEU A 4 -23.66 -9.51 6.17
CA LEU A 4 -22.81 -9.12 5.06
C LEU A 4 -22.43 -7.64 5.20
N VAL A 5 -21.13 -7.34 5.15
CA VAL A 5 -20.60 -5.97 5.09
C VAL A 5 -20.51 -5.57 3.63
N ALA A 6 -21.10 -4.43 3.26
CA ALA A 6 -21.22 -4.00 1.85
C ALA A 6 -19.87 -3.71 1.17
N ASN A 7 -18.76 -3.61 1.92
CA ASN A 7 -17.41 -3.48 1.39
C ASN A 7 -16.39 -4.01 2.43
N PRO A 8 -15.99 -5.29 2.38
CA PRO A 8 -15.02 -5.81 3.33
C PRO A 8 -13.64 -5.19 3.08
N VAL A 9 -12.92 -4.86 4.16
CA VAL A 9 -11.52 -4.42 4.06
C VAL A 9 -10.71 -5.55 3.43
N ARG A 10 -10.43 -5.46 2.14
CA ARG A 10 -9.49 -6.38 1.47
C ARG A 10 -8.07 -5.96 1.82
N ILE A 11 -7.63 -6.36 3.01
CA ILE A 11 -6.30 -6.05 3.55
C ILE A 11 -5.18 -6.60 2.65
N GLU A 12 -5.49 -7.63 1.87
CA GLU A 12 -4.51 -8.38 1.09
C GLU A 12 -4.20 -7.77 -0.28
N VAL A 13 -5.03 -6.84 -0.79
CA VAL A 13 -5.00 -6.44 -2.21
C VAL A 13 -4.63 -4.97 -2.43
N ASN A 14 -5.08 -4.05 -1.55
CA ASN A 14 -4.95 -2.60 -1.80
C ASN A 14 -3.92 -1.96 -0.87
N GLY A 15 -3.04 -1.08 -1.34
CA GLY A 15 -2.14 -0.31 -0.45
C GLY A 15 -2.84 0.88 0.24
N LEU A 16 -2.17 1.55 1.19
CA LEU A 16 -2.63 2.87 1.67
C LEU A 16 -2.61 3.94 0.57
N CYS A 17 -1.81 3.71 -0.49
CA CYS A 17 -1.76 4.56 -1.68
C CYS A 17 -3.12 4.72 -2.36
N ASN A 18 -4.04 3.75 -2.26
CA ASN A 18 -5.39 3.86 -2.85
C ASN A 18 -6.26 4.96 -2.21
N TYR A 19 -5.83 5.52 -1.07
CA TYR A 19 -6.51 6.64 -0.42
C TYR A 19 -5.83 7.98 -0.72
N SER A 20 -4.79 8.03 -1.57
CA SER A 20 -4.26 9.31 -2.04
C SER A 20 -5.26 9.95 -3.00
N ALA A 21 -5.33 11.29 -2.97
CA ALA A 21 -6.27 12.04 -3.79
C ALA A 21 -5.97 11.92 -5.29
N ASP A 22 -4.68 11.87 -5.65
CA ASP A 22 -4.20 11.79 -7.03
C ASP A 22 -3.23 10.60 -7.19
N PRO A 23 -3.47 9.66 -8.12
CA PRO A 23 -2.52 8.61 -8.48
C PRO A 23 -1.21 9.15 -9.08
N GLU A 24 -1.23 10.28 -9.79
CA GLU A 24 -0.07 10.83 -10.48
C GLU A 24 0.99 11.35 -9.49
N ASP A 25 0.60 11.69 -8.26
CA ASP A 25 1.52 12.06 -7.17
C ASP A 25 2.58 10.96 -6.89
N TRP A 26 2.28 9.70 -7.22
CA TRP A 26 3.21 8.58 -7.04
C TRP A 26 4.33 8.54 -8.07
N PHE A 27 4.18 9.27 -9.19
CA PHE A 27 5.14 9.39 -10.28
C PHE A 27 5.80 10.78 -10.34
N ASP A 28 5.35 11.74 -9.52
CA ASP A 28 6.01 13.05 -9.38
C ASP A 28 7.15 13.01 -8.33
N TYR A 29 8.39 13.17 -8.79
CA TYR A 29 9.58 13.21 -7.92
C TYR A 29 9.50 14.28 -6.81
N ARG A 30 8.77 15.37 -7.03
CA ARG A 30 8.57 16.46 -6.05
C ARG A 30 7.67 16.03 -4.90
N LYS A 31 6.79 15.06 -5.15
CA LYS A 31 5.84 14.48 -4.20
C LYS A 31 6.37 13.22 -3.52
N SER A 32 7.45 12.63 -4.02
CA SER A 32 8.08 11.41 -3.50
C SER A 32 8.17 11.35 -1.97
N LYS A 33 8.61 12.42 -1.31
CA LYS A 33 8.71 12.50 0.15
C LYS A 33 7.37 12.30 0.85
N GLN A 34 6.28 12.86 0.32
CA GLN A 34 4.93 12.68 0.86
C GLN A 34 4.47 11.23 0.67
N CYS A 35 4.63 10.68 -0.53
CA CYS A 35 4.26 9.30 -0.86
C CYS A 35 5.01 8.28 0.02
N LYS A 36 6.30 8.49 0.25
CA LYS A 36 7.11 7.65 1.16
C LYS A 36 6.61 7.66 2.60
N ARG A 37 6.04 8.76 3.11
CA ARG A 37 5.41 8.78 4.45
C ARG A 37 4.16 7.89 4.50
N ILE A 38 3.38 7.86 3.41
CA ILE A 38 2.23 6.96 3.28
C ILE A 38 2.74 5.50 3.28
N CYS A 39 3.77 5.18 2.51
CA CYS A 39 4.39 3.85 2.51
C CYS A 39 4.88 3.42 3.89
N GLY A 40 5.46 4.33 4.67
CA GLY A 40 5.96 4.06 6.02
C GLY A 40 4.90 3.56 7.01
N ASN A 41 3.61 3.79 6.73
CA ASN A 41 2.48 3.31 7.53
C ASN A 41 1.70 2.16 6.87
N CYS A 42 2.10 1.75 5.65
CA CYS A 42 1.35 0.78 4.86
C CYS A 42 1.70 -0.65 5.30
N PRO A 43 0.73 -1.47 5.75
CA PRO A 43 1.01 -2.85 6.14
C PRO A 43 1.36 -3.76 4.94
N LEU A 44 1.05 -3.36 3.70
CA LEU A 44 1.37 -4.12 2.48
C LEU A 44 2.78 -3.81 1.94
N ARG A 45 3.60 -3.05 2.66
CA ARG A 45 4.90 -2.57 2.14
C ARG A 45 5.80 -3.71 1.65
N GLN A 46 5.79 -4.87 2.33
CA GLN A 46 6.54 -6.05 1.88
C GLN A 46 6.01 -6.62 0.55
N ALA A 47 4.69 -6.84 0.46
CA ALA A 47 4.05 -7.35 -0.75
C ALA A 47 4.26 -6.38 -1.93
N CYS A 48 4.11 -5.07 -1.68
CA CYS A 48 4.38 -4.02 -2.66
C CYS A 48 5.82 -4.07 -3.21
N ALA A 49 6.82 -4.29 -2.35
CA ALA A 49 8.20 -4.43 -2.77
C ALA A 49 8.44 -5.69 -3.62
N ARG A 50 7.83 -6.83 -3.23
CA ARG A 50 7.89 -8.08 -4.01
C ARG A 50 7.24 -7.91 -5.39
N THR A 51 6.08 -7.24 -5.45
CA THR A 51 5.38 -6.95 -6.71
C THR A 51 6.21 -6.03 -7.61
N ALA A 52 6.80 -4.96 -7.07
CA ALA A 52 7.67 -4.06 -7.84
C ALA A 52 8.85 -4.81 -8.48
N LEU A 53 9.49 -5.71 -7.72
CA LEU A 53 10.57 -6.54 -8.22
C LEU A 53 10.11 -7.51 -9.30
N ALA A 54 8.95 -8.17 -9.10
CA ALA A 54 8.41 -9.14 -10.05
C ALA A 54 7.93 -8.51 -11.36
N LEU A 55 7.40 -7.28 -11.30
CA LEU A 55 6.97 -6.51 -12.48
C LEU A 55 8.12 -5.76 -13.15
N GLU A 56 9.32 -5.81 -12.58
CA GLU A 56 10.46 -4.99 -13.00
C GLU A 56 10.11 -3.49 -13.09
N ALA A 57 9.31 -2.99 -12.15
CA ALA A 57 8.87 -1.60 -12.14
C ALA A 57 10.07 -0.65 -12.25
N THR A 58 9.94 0.35 -13.11
CA THR A 58 11.00 1.31 -13.46
C THR A 58 10.77 2.70 -12.91
N ASP A 59 9.52 3.05 -12.57
CA ASP A 59 9.13 4.41 -12.21
C ASP A 59 8.17 4.48 -11.00
N GLY A 60 8.12 5.67 -10.40
CA GLY A 60 7.28 6.03 -9.27
C GLY A 60 7.80 5.55 -7.90
N VAL A 61 6.99 5.77 -6.86
CA VAL A 61 7.31 5.35 -5.50
C VAL A 61 6.68 4.00 -5.18
N TRP A 62 7.51 2.98 -4.98
CA TRP A 62 7.07 1.63 -4.60
C TRP A 62 7.63 1.22 -3.25
N ALA A 63 6.77 0.79 -2.34
CA ALA A 63 7.18 0.35 -1.00
C ALA A 63 8.09 1.35 -0.26
N GLY A 64 7.97 2.64 -0.56
CA GLY A 64 8.78 3.72 0.01
C GLY A 64 10.16 3.89 -0.63
N VAL A 65 10.41 3.29 -1.80
CA VAL A 65 11.60 3.42 -2.62
C VAL A 65 11.24 4.26 -3.84
N ASP A 66 12.10 5.22 -4.19
CA ASP A 66 11.96 5.98 -5.44
C ASP A 66 12.58 5.14 -6.57
N LEU A 67 11.79 4.87 -7.60
CA LEU A 67 12.30 4.25 -8.82
C LEU A 67 12.71 5.36 -9.79
N PRO A 68 13.80 5.19 -10.55
CA PRO A 68 14.46 6.31 -11.22
C PRO A 68 13.84 6.72 -12.57
N GLY A 69 12.79 6.03 -13.03
CA GLY A 69 12.14 6.26 -14.33
C GLY A 69 12.73 5.39 -15.45
N GLU A 70 12.01 5.26 -16.56
CA GLU A 70 12.37 4.36 -17.68
C GLU A 70 13.68 4.74 -18.41
N HIS A 71 14.11 6.00 -18.29
CA HIS A 71 15.31 6.50 -18.97
C HIS A 71 16.58 6.42 -18.12
N ALA A 72 16.49 5.83 -16.93
CA ALA A 72 17.62 5.69 -16.04
C ALA A 72 18.61 4.60 -16.51
N THR A 73 19.83 4.68 -16.00
CA THR A 73 20.88 3.70 -16.26
C THR A 73 20.58 2.35 -15.61
N VAL A 74 21.24 1.30 -16.09
CA VAL A 74 21.15 -0.04 -15.51
C VAL A 74 21.60 -0.03 -14.04
N GLU A 75 22.64 0.75 -13.73
CA GLU A 75 23.17 0.93 -12.39
C GLU A 75 22.14 1.57 -11.45
N GLU A 76 21.45 2.62 -11.89
CA GLU A 76 20.41 3.31 -11.12
C GLU A 76 19.23 2.38 -10.83
N HIS A 77 18.73 1.65 -11.84
CA HIS A 77 17.72 0.62 -11.60
C HIS A 77 18.22 -0.48 -10.66
N GLY A 78 19.50 -0.85 -10.75
CA GLY A 78 20.13 -1.80 -9.84
C GLY A 78 20.11 -1.32 -8.39
N VAL A 79 20.33 -0.02 -8.13
CA VAL A 79 20.22 0.59 -6.79
C VAL A 79 18.79 0.48 -6.28
N ALA A 80 17.80 0.89 -7.08
CA ALA A 80 16.39 0.84 -6.68
C ALA A 80 15.93 -0.60 -6.37
N ARG A 81 16.31 -1.57 -7.20
CA ARG A 81 16.00 -2.99 -6.96
C ARG A 81 16.63 -3.52 -5.66
N ARG A 82 17.87 -3.15 -5.36
CA ARG A 82 18.51 -3.49 -4.07
C ARG A 82 17.76 -2.87 -2.89
N GLN A 83 17.33 -1.62 -3.01
CA GLN A 83 16.54 -0.97 -1.96
C GLN A 83 15.19 -1.67 -1.73
N LEU A 84 14.50 -2.09 -2.80
CA LEU A 84 13.27 -2.90 -2.68
C LEU A 84 13.54 -4.23 -1.99
N ALA A 85 14.63 -4.93 -2.33
CA ALA A 85 15.01 -6.17 -1.67
C ALA A 85 15.30 -5.98 -0.17
N VAL A 86 15.95 -4.87 0.22
CA VAL A 86 16.14 -4.49 1.62
C VAL A 86 14.80 -4.29 2.33
N VAL A 87 13.82 -3.67 1.68
CA VAL A 87 12.46 -3.54 2.25
C VAL A 87 11.84 -4.92 2.47
N VAL A 88 11.97 -5.85 1.52
CA VAL A 88 11.44 -7.22 1.69
C VAL A 88 12.02 -7.89 2.93
N ALA A 89 13.35 -7.86 3.07
CA ALA A 89 14.06 -8.49 4.19
C ALA A 89 13.77 -7.80 5.54
N ALA A 90 13.74 -6.46 5.57
CA ALA A 90 13.46 -5.71 6.79
C ALA A 90 12.05 -5.99 7.33
N MET A 91 11.10 -6.26 6.44
CA MET A 91 9.72 -6.56 6.82
C MET A 91 9.54 -7.95 7.45
N ASP A 92 10.39 -8.93 7.13
CA ASP A 92 10.37 -10.26 7.76
C ASP A 92 10.72 -10.21 9.26
N HIS A 93 11.44 -9.17 9.68
CA HIS A 93 11.90 -9.00 11.06
C HIS A 93 11.15 -7.90 11.83
N GLN A 94 10.01 -7.41 11.32
CA GLN A 94 9.32 -6.33 11.99
C GLN A 94 8.68 -6.75 13.31
N PRO A 95 8.81 -5.93 14.38
CA PRO A 95 8.13 -6.17 15.64
C PRO A 95 6.60 -6.22 15.44
N GLU A 96 5.95 -7.13 16.16
CA GLU A 96 4.51 -7.31 16.07
C GLU A 96 3.73 -6.02 16.41
N SER A 97 4.25 -5.20 17.33
CA SER A 97 3.67 -3.89 17.67
C SER A 97 3.60 -2.93 16.49
N HIS A 98 4.64 -2.91 15.64
CA HIS A 98 4.65 -2.10 14.43
C HIS A 98 3.62 -2.62 13.43
N ARG A 99 3.59 -3.94 13.21
CA ARG A 99 2.60 -4.59 12.33
C ARG A 99 1.16 -4.27 12.75
N ARG A 100 0.85 -4.41 14.05
CA ARG A 100 -0.47 -4.08 14.63
C ARG A 100 -0.83 -2.60 14.40
N ARG A 101 0.12 -1.69 14.62
CA ARG A 101 -0.09 -0.25 14.37
C ARG A 101 -0.43 0.04 12.90
N CYS A 102 0.31 -0.54 11.95
CA CYS A 102 0.05 -0.33 10.52
C CYS A 102 -1.31 -0.89 10.08
N LEU A 103 -1.73 -2.04 10.64
CA LEU A 103 -3.06 -2.60 10.41
C LEU A 103 -4.17 -1.66 10.94
N ALA A 104 -4.00 -1.12 12.15
CA ALA A 104 -4.97 -0.18 12.74
C ALA A 104 -5.07 1.13 11.93
N ILE A 105 -3.94 1.69 11.48
CA ILE A 105 -3.94 2.88 10.60
C ILE A 105 -4.71 2.59 9.31
N ARG A 106 -4.48 1.42 8.71
CA ARG A 106 -5.20 1.02 7.50
C ARG A 106 -6.71 0.93 7.71
N GLU A 107 -7.13 0.25 8.77
CA GLU A 107 -8.53 0.12 9.11
C GLU A 107 -9.19 1.49 9.31
N ALA A 108 -8.53 2.39 10.04
CA ALA A 108 -8.99 3.75 10.24
C ALA A 108 -9.12 4.53 8.92
N MET A 109 -8.13 4.45 8.03
CA MET A 109 -8.17 5.11 6.72
C MET A 109 -9.29 4.55 5.82
N HIS A 110 -9.49 3.23 5.81
CA HIS A 110 -10.60 2.62 5.09
C HIS A 110 -11.96 3.14 5.59
N ASN A 111 -12.17 3.12 6.91
CA ASN A 111 -13.41 3.57 7.51
C ASN A 111 -13.67 5.07 7.27
N ALA A 112 -12.60 5.88 7.25
CA ALA A 112 -12.71 7.32 6.94
C ALA A 112 -13.04 7.58 5.47
N ALA A 113 -12.47 6.81 4.53
CA ALA A 113 -12.76 6.92 3.10
C ALA A 113 -14.18 6.46 2.74
N PHE A 114 -14.74 5.53 3.52
CA PHE A 114 -16.07 4.94 3.30
C PHE A 114 -16.97 5.08 4.55
N PRO A 115 -17.38 6.31 4.92
CA PRO A 115 -18.18 6.53 6.11
C PRO A 115 -19.56 5.88 5.98
N GLY A 116 -19.97 5.11 7.00
CA GLY A 116 -21.31 4.50 7.08
C GLY A 116 -21.46 3.08 6.51
N VAL A 117 -20.39 2.48 5.98
CA VAL A 117 -20.42 1.18 5.28
C VAL A 117 -20.36 -0.04 6.24
N GLY A 118 -20.31 0.20 7.55
CA GLY A 118 -20.49 -0.80 8.61
C GLY A 118 -21.96 -1.03 9.04
N LYS A 119 -22.94 -0.41 8.37
CA LYS A 119 -24.36 -0.71 8.63
C LYS A 119 -24.66 -2.14 8.18
N ARG A 120 -25.03 -3.00 9.13
CA ARG A 120 -25.63 -4.31 8.85
C ARG A 120 -26.87 -4.08 7.98
N VAL A 121 -26.84 -4.51 6.74
CA VAL A 121 -28.03 -4.56 5.89
C VAL A 121 -28.79 -5.83 6.29
N ALA A 122 -30.09 -5.70 6.61
CA ALA A 122 -30.95 -6.85 6.79
C ALA A 122 -31.07 -7.56 5.43
N GLU A 123 -30.90 -8.88 5.42
CA GLU A 123 -31.17 -9.71 4.26
C GLU A 123 -32.65 -9.49 3.90
N SER A 124 -32.91 -8.78 2.79
CA SER A 124 -34.28 -8.63 2.29
C SER A 124 -34.71 -10.01 1.79
N ALA A 125 -35.55 -10.68 2.58
CA ALA A 125 -36.24 -11.88 2.16
C ALA A 125 -37.04 -11.54 0.90
N SER A 126 -36.58 -12.03 -0.26
CA SER A 126 -37.42 -12.09 -1.45
C SER A 126 -38.53 -13.11 -1.18
N ALA A 127 -39.76 -12.60 -1.09
CA ALA A 127 -40.99 -13.37 -1.09
C ALA A 127 -41.35 -13.83 -2.51
#